data_AF-A0A1B8HY82-F1
#
_entry.id   AF-A0A1B8HY82-F1
#
_cell.length_a   1.000
_cell.length_b   1.000
_cell.length_c   1.000
_cell.angle_alpha   90.00
_cell.angle_beta   90.00
_cell.angle_gamma   90.00
#
_symmetry.space_group_name_H-M   'P 1'
#
loop_
_entity.id
_entity.type
_entity.pdbx_description
1 polymer ?
#
loop_
_entity_poly.entity_id
_entity_poly.type
_entity_poly.pdbx_seq_one_letter_code
_entity_poly.pdbx_strand_id
1 'polypeptide(L)'
;MNHFVWDVNPILVSFFGLKIHWYGVLFALAITFGFQVMKSIYERENKPVESLDSLLMYAVVGIIVGARLFHVVFYDPGYYWAHPAKIFAVWEGGLASHGGGLGLIIAVYYYSKKYAIDRMWLLDRLAIATALFGFFVRFGNFFNSEILGTPSNLPWAVVFERVDLVPRHPVMLYEGFSYLAIFFLLFALYRKTDIGKYKGLLLGWFLVLVMTVRFLLEFIKVHQADYSTDIVLNTGQLLSIPFILVGIYFVIKGQRARSLDHAKNS
;
A
#
# COMPACT_ATOMS: atom_id res chain seq x y z
N MET A 1 12.74 27.63 -17.79
CA MET A 1 12.09 27.65 -16.45
C MET A 1 12.97 26.85 -15.52
N ASN A 2 13.28 27.36 -14.32
CA ASN A 2 14.07 26.60 -13.35
C ASN A 2 13.15 25.61 -12.65
N HIS A 3 13.30 24.32 -12.93
CA HIS A 3 12.59 23.25 -12.23
C HIS A 3 13.25 23.00 -10.87
N PHE A 4 12.47 22.46 -9.93
CA PHE A 4 13.00 22.06 -8.63
C PHE A 4 13.94 20.86 -8.79
N VAL A 5 15.15 20.95 -8.24
CA VAL A 5 16.14 19.87 -8.27
C VAL A 5 16.08 19.11 -6.95
N TRP A 6 15.92 17.79 -7.03
CA TRP A 6 15.89 16.87 -5.91
C TRP A 6 17.17 16.04 -5.88
N ASP A 7 18.10 16.48 -5.04
CA ASP A 7 19.46 15.95 -4.84
C ASP A 7 19.64 15.28 -3.47
N VAL A 8 18.56 15.15 -2.70
CA VAL A 8 18.57 14.64 -1.33
C VAL A 8 19.22 13.27 -1.25
N ASN A 9 20.16 13.14 -0.32
CA ASN A 9 20.81 11.87 0.00
C ASN A 9 19.77 10.89 0.59
N PRO A 10 19.62 9.67 0.04
CA PRO A 10 18.64 8.69 0.55
C PRO A 10 19.01 8.18 1.95
N ILE A 11 20.29 8.31 2.33
CA ILE A 11 20.78 8.04 3.69
C ILE A 11 20.48 9.28 4.54
N LEU A 12 19.59 9.11 5.52
CA LEU A 12 19.26 10.14 6.50
C LEU A 12 20.43 10.40 7.45
N VAL A 13 21.00 9.33 8.00
CA VAL A 13 22.14 9.41 8.93
C VAL A 13 23.01 8.16 8.78
N SER A 14 24.32 8.36 8.90
CA SER A 14 25.31 7.29 8.87
C SER A 14 26.20 7.42 10.11
N PHE A 15 26.25 6.37 10.94
CA PHE A 15 27.10 6.32 12.13
C PHE A 15 27.70 4.93 12.32
N PHE A 16 29.00 4.84 12.61
CA PHE A 16 29.72 3.58 12.84
C PHE A 16 29.44 2.47 11.80
N GLY A 17 29.30 2.83 10.52
CA GLY A 17 29.00 1.88 9.43
C GLY A 17 27.52 1.52 9.28
N LEU A 18 26.65 1.90 10.22
CA LEU A 18 25.20 1.76 10.09
C LEU A 18 24.62 2.93 9.29
N LYS A 19 23.86 2.62 8.24
CA LYS A 19 23.19 3.59 7.37
C LYS A 19 21.69 3.53 7.56
N ILE A 20 21.11 4.58 8.13
CA ILE A 20 19.66 4.75 8.24
C ILE A 20 19.18 5.50 7.01
N HIS A 21 18.22 4.91 6.29
CA HIS A 21 17.64 5.49 5.08
C HIS A 21 16.31 6.18 5.39
N TRP A 22 16.01 7.26 4.68
CA TRP A 22 14.70 7.94 4.76
C TRP A 22 13.54 6.97 4.53
N TYR A 23 13.69 6.06 3.57
CA TYR A 23 12.69 5.04 3.27
C TYR A 23 12.36 4.18 4.50
N GLY A 24 13.37 3.74 5.25
CA GLY A 24 13.19 2.94 6.46
C GLY A 24 12.48 3.72 7.57
N VAL A 25 12.83 4.99 7.75
CA VAL A 25 12.16 5.87 8.72
C VAL A 25 10.70 6.10 8.36
N LEU A 26 10.40 6.37 7.09
CA LEU A 26 9.03 6.56 6.62
C LEU A 26 8.21 5.27 6.74
N PHE A 27 8.81 4.11 6.53
CA PHE A 27 8.17 2.81 6.76
C PHE A 27 7.86 2.59 8.26
N ALA A 28 8.79 2.95 9.15
CA ALA A 28 8.56 2.91 10.60
C ALA A 28 7.41 3.83 11.00
N LEU A 29 7.37 5.06 10.48
CA LEU A 29 6.25 6.00 10.68
C LEU A 29 4.93 5.43 10.17
N ALA A 30 4.95 4.78 8.99
CA ALA A 30 3.77 4.13 8.43
C ALA A 30 3.20 3.06 9.36
N ILE A 31 4.07 2.23 9.96
CA ILE A 31 3.69 1.23 10.96
C ILE A 31 3.16 1.91 12.23
N THR A 32 3.87 2.91 12.76
CA THR A 32 3.47 3.60 13.99
C THR A 32 2.11 4.27 13.86
N PHE A 33 1.89 5.07 12.81
CA PHE A 33 0.61 5.74 12.60
C PHE A 33 -0.49 4.75 12.21
N GLY A 34 -0.19 3.71 11.42
CA GLY A 34 -1.14 2.65 11.11
C GLY A 34 -1.59 1.91 12.38
N PHE A 35 -0.67 1.62 13.29
CA PHE A 35 -0.97 1.03 14.60
C PHE A 35 -1.84 1.96 15.45
N GLN A 36 -1.53 3.25 15.52
CA GLN A 36 -2.34 4.22 16.25
C GLN A 36 -3.77 4.35 15.70
N VAL A 37 -3.93 4.35 14.37
CA VAL A 37 -5.25 4.32 13.71
C VAL A 37 -6.01 3.05 14.13
N MET A 38 -5.38 1.87 14.02
CA MET A 38 -6.01 0.61 14.40
C MET A 38 -6.33 0.52 15.90
N LYS A 39 -5.47 1.05 16.77
CA LYS A 39 -5.71 1.14 18.20
C LYS A 39 -6.96 1.97 18.49
N SER A 40 -7.07 3.15 17.88
CA SER A 40 -8.25 4.02 18.04
C SER A 40 -9.56 3.35 17.58
N ILE A 41 -9.48 2.47 16.57
CA ILE A 41 -10.60 1.68 16.06
C ILE A 41 -10.95 0.55 17.02
N TYR A 42 -9.95 -0.18 17.54
CA TYR A 42 -10.15 -1.26 18.51
C TYR A 42 -10.80 -0.73 19.79
N GLU A 43 -10.31 0.39 20.32
CA GLU A 43 -10.89 1.07 21.48
C GLU A 43 -12.34 1.51 21.21
N ARG A 44 -12.60 2.16 20.07
CA ARG A 44 -13.96 2.62 19.70
C ARG A 44 -14.96 1.47 19.57
N GLU A 45 -14.53 0.33 19.05
CA GLU A 45 -15.39 -0.82 18.76
C GLU A 45 -15.32 -1.93 19.82
N ASN A 46 -14.76 -1.61 21.00
CA ASN A 46 -14.63 -2.53 22.13
C ASN A 46 -13.99 -3.88 21.73
N LYS A 47 -12.90 -3.81 20.95
CA LYS A 47 -12.06 -4.97 20.62
C LYS A 47 -10.89 -5.07 21.59
N PRO A 48 -10.36 -6.28 21.85
CA PRO A 48 -9.24 -6.48 22.78
C PRO A 48 -7.98 -5.81 22.23
N VAL A 49 -7.59 -4.67 22.78
CA VAL A 49 -6.44 -3.87 22.32
C VAL A 49 -5.14 -4.65 22.48
N GLU A 50 -5.07 -5.56 23.46
CA GLU A 50 -3.93 -6.45 23.73
C GLU A 50 -3.65 -7.41 22.57
N SER A 51 -4.66 -7.69 21.73
CA SER A 51 -4.47 -8.49 20.53
C SER A 51 -3.84 -7.72 19.36
N LEU A 52 -3.79 -6.38 19.43
CA LEU A 52 -3.31 -5.55 18.33
C LEU A 52 -1.80 -5.70 18.06
N ASP A 53 -0.98 -5.88 19.09
CA ASP A 53 0.45 -6.17 18.92
C ASP A 53 0.65 -7.51 18.20
N SER A 54 -0.22 -8.48 18.48
CA SER A 54 -0.24 -9.75 17.75
C SER A 54 -0.67 -9.55 16.30
N LEU A 55 -1.66 -8.69 16.02
CA LEU A 55 -2.02 -8.36 14.63
C LEU A 55 -0.83 -7.78 13.87
N LEU A 56 -0.13 -6.81 14.48
CA LEU A 56 1.05 -6.20 13.88
C LEU A 56 2.12 -7.25 13.55
N MET A 57 2.41 -8.15 14.50
CA MET A 57 3.38 -9.23 14.30
C MET A 57 2.96 -10.17 13.15
N TYR A 58 1.70 -10.60 13.14
CA TYR A 58 1.16 -11.45 12.06
C TYR A 58 1.26 -10.74 10.70
N ALA A 59 0.90 -9.46 10.63
CA ALA A 59 0.96 -8.68 9.40
C ALA A 59 2.40 -8.52 8.89
N VAL A 60 3.34 -8.12 9.75
CA VAL A 60 4.75 -7.93 9.38
C VAL A 60 5.36 -9.24 8.90
N VAL A 61 5.21 -10.32 9.68
CA VAL A 61 5.75 -11.63 9.30
C VAL A 61 5.09 -12.13 8.01
N GLY A 62 3.77 -12.04 7.91
CA GLY A 62 3.02 -12.44 6.72
C GLY A 62 3.48 -11.71 5.46
N ILE A 63 3.63 -10.38 5.54
CA ILE A 63 4.09 -9.55 4.42
C ILE A 63 5.52 -9.94 4.01
N ILE A 64 6.46 -10.05 4.97
CA ILE A 64 7.86 -10.35 4.65
C ILE A 64 7.99 -11.76 4.06
N VAL A 65 7.40 -12.76 4.72
CA VAL A 65 7.45 -14.16 4.28
C VAL A 65 6.76 -14.31 2.93
N GLY A 66 5.56 -13.74 2.78
CA GLY A 66 4.81 -13.78 1.52
C GLY A 66 5.57 -13.12 0.38
N ALA A 67 6.12 -11.92 0.61
CA ALA A 67 6.89 -11.20 -0.40
C ALA A 67 8.16 -11.95 -0.82
N ARG A 68 8.84 -12.57 0.13
CA ARG A 68 10.05 -13.35 -0.13
C ARG A 68 9.75 -14.63 -0.89
N LEU A 69 8.80 -15.44 -0.41
CA LEU A 69 8.46 -16.70 -1.06
C LEU A 69 7.93 -16.49 -2.47
N PHE A 70 7.13 -15.45 -2.69
CA PHE A 70 6.65 -15.12 -4.03
C PHE A 70 7.81 -14.76 -4.97
N HIS A 71 8.76 -13.93 -4.53
CA HIS A 71 9.95 -13.61 -5.32
C HIS A 71 10.76 -14.87 -5.65
N VAL A 72 11.01 -15.72 -4.65
CA VAL A 72 11.75 -16.98 -4.80
C VAL A 72 11.10 -17.89 -5.84
N VAL A 73 9.78 -18.07 -5.76
CA VAL A 73 9.05 -19.02 -6.61
C VAL A 73 8.86 -18.49 -8.03
N PHE A 74 8.55 -17.20 -8.18
CA PHE A 74 8.09 -16.66 -9.46
C PHE A 74 9.17 -15.91 -10.26
N TYR A 75 10.21 -15.37 -9.62
CA TYR A 75 11.17 -14.51 -10.33
C TYR A 75 12.48 -15.25 -10.64
N ASP A 76 13.01 -16.07 -9.72
CA ASP A 76 14.25 -16.82 -9.97
C ASP A 76 14.33 -18.16 -9.22
N PRO A 77 13.40 -19.10 -9.51
CA PRO A 77 13.35 -20.38 -8.80
C PRO A 77 14.62 -21.23 -8.97
N GLY A 78 15.30 -21.12 -10.12
CA GLY A 78 16.52 -21.87 -10.41
C GLY A 78 17.68 -21.46 -9.51
N TYR A 79 17.91 -20.15 -9.34
CA TYR A 79 18.93 -19.63 -8.43
C TYR A 79 18.71 -20.09 -6.99
N TYR A 80 17.48 -19.98 -6.47
CA TYR A 80 17.20 -20.34 -5.08
C TYR A 80 17.23 -21.85 -4.83
N TRP A 81 16.97 -22.67 -5.85
CA TRP A 81 17.17 -24.11 -5.75
C TRP A 81 18.66 -24.48 -5.63
N ALA A 82 19.53 -23.79 -6.36
CA ALA A 82 20.97 -23.93 -6.24
C ALA A 82 21.54 -23.35 -4.93
N HIS A 83 20.84 -22.37 -4.33
CA HIS A 83 21.27 -21.66 -3.13
C HIS A 83 20.17 -21.56 -2.06
N PRO A 84 19.74 -22.68 -1.44
CA PRO A 84 18.56 -22.70 -0.56
C PRO A 84 18.70 -21.79 0.68
N ALA A 85 19.91 -21.57 1.19
CA ALA A 85 20.16 -20.63 2.29
C ALA A 85 19.77 -19.18 1.92
N LYS A 86 19.85 -18.82 0.63
CA LYS A 86 19.48 -17.49 0.15
C LYS A 86 17.99 -17.22 0.23
N ILE A 87 17.13 -18.24 0.35
CA ILE A 87 15.68 -18.06 0.55
C ILE A 87 15.41 -17.18 1.79
N PHE A 88 16.20 -17.35 2.85
CA PHE A 88 16.04 -16.61 4.11
C PHE A 88 16.73 -15.24 4.13
N ALA A 89 17.57 -14.95 3.13
CA ALA A 89 18.38 -13.73 3.06
C ALA A 89 17.56 -12.50 2.61
N VAL A 90 16.55 -12.12 3.40
CA VAL A 90 15.66 -10.98 3.11
C VAL A 90 16.38 -9.63 3.09
N TRP A 91 17.55 -9.53 3.72
CA TRP A 91 18.41 -8.34 3.72
C TRP A 91 19.11 -8.11 2.36
N GLU A 92 19.14 -9.11 1.48
CA GLU A 92 19.71 -8.99 0.14
C GLU A 92 18.70 -8.45 -0.89
N GLY A 93 17.50 -8.06 -0.44
CA GLY A 93 16.40 -7.63 -1.30
C GLY A 93 15.60 -8.82 -1.83
N GLY A 94 14.95 -8.66 -2.99
CA GLY A 94 14.10 -9.69 -3.59
C GLY A 94 12.81 -9.94 -2.80
N LEU A 95 11.98 -8.89 -2.71
CA LEU A 95 10.68 -8.90 -2.05
C LEU A 95 9.60 -8.48 -3.05
N ALA A 96 8.70 -9.39 -3.41
CA ALA A 96 7.64 -9.11 -4.36
C ALA A 96 6.39 -8.56 -3.66
N SER A 97 5.91 -7.39 -4.08
CA SER A 97 4.74 -6.71 -3.48
C SER A 97 3.46 -7.57 -3.51
N HIS A 98 3.22 -8.29 -4.61
CA HIS A 98 2.09 -9.23 -4.74
C HIS A 98 2.12 -10.33 -3.68
N GLY A 99 3.31 -10.90 -3.44
CA GLY A 99 3.54 -11.86 -2.37
C GLY A 99 3.28 -11.28 -1.00
N GLY A 100 3.69 -10.03 -0.76
CA GLY A 100 3.42 -9.33 0.49
C GLY A 100 1.92 -9.14 0.74
N GLY A 101 1.16 -8.77 -0.29
CA GLY A 101 -0.29 -8.64 -0.23
C GLY A 101 -1.00 -9.97 0.08
N LEU A 102 -0.61 -11.05 -0.60
CA LEU A 102 -1.13 -12.39 -0.31
C LEU A 102 -0.76 -12.85 1.10
N GLY A 103 0.48 -12.62 1.51
CA GLY A 103 0.97 -12.92 2.85
C GLY A 103 0.19 -12.19 3.94
N LEU A 104 -0.19 -10.92 3.72
CA LEU A 104 -1.07 -10.18 4.62
C LEU A 104 -2.47 -10.78 4.71
N ILE A 105 -3.07 -11.19 3.58
CA ILE A 105 -4.40 -11.84 3.57
C ILE A 105 -4.37 -13.14 4.39
N ILE A 106 -3.31 -13.94 4.22
CA ILE A 106 -3.10 -15.18 4.97
C ILE A 106 -2.90 -14.87 6.46
N ALA A 107 -2.10 -13.87 6.80
CA ALA A 107 -1.90 -13.42 8.17
C ALA A 107 -3.22 -12.98 8.85
N VAL A 108 -4.03 -12.18 8.15
CA VAL A 108 -5.37 -11.78 8.59
C VAL A 108 -6.25 -13.00 8.83
N TYR A 109 -6.24 -13.99 7.95
CA TYR A 109 -7.01 -15.22 8.11
C TYR A 109 -6.66 -15.96 9.41
N TYR A 110 -5.37 -16.19 9.68
CA TYR A 110 -4.92 -16.88 10.89
C TYR A 110 -5.15 -16.07 12.16
N TYR A 111 -4.88 -14.76 12.12
CA TYR A 111 -5.13 -13.86 13.24
C TYR A 111 -6.62 -13.85 13.61
N SER A 112 -7.50 -13.64 12.62
CA SER A 112 -8.95 -13.65 12.83
C SER A 112 -9.45 -14.97 13.43
N LYS A 113 -8.88 -16.10 13.02
CA LYS A 113 -9.23 -17.41 13.60
C LYS A 113 -8.79 -17.53 15.06
N LYS A 114 -7.57 -17.08 15.39
CA LYS A 114 -7.01 -17.17 16.75
C LYS A 114 -7.73 -16.28 17.75
N TYR A 115 -8.07 -15.05 17.35
CA TYR A 115 -8.66 -14.04 18.24
C TYR A 115 -10.18 -13.90 18.09
N ALA A 116 -10.84 -14.78 17.32
CA ALA A 116 -12.28 -14.75 17.03
C ALA A 116 -12.79 -13.38 16.51
N ILE A 117 -11.95 -12.67 15.74
CA ILE A 117 -12.29 -11.40 15.11
C ILE A 117 -12.79 -11.66 13.68
N ASP A 118 -13.90 -11.05 13.30
CA ASP A 118 -14.44 -11.16 11.94
C ASP A 118 -13.42 -10.70 10.90
N ARG A 119 -13.17 -11.55 9.88
CA ARG A 119 -12.15 -11.31 8.86
C ARG A 119 -12.47 -10.10 7.99
N MET A 120 -13.73 -9.95 7.60
CA MET A 120 -14.14 -8.88 6.70
C MET A 120 -14.15 -7.53 7.43
N TRP A 121 -14.58 -7.53 8.69
CA TRP A 121 -14.39 -6.41 9.59
C TRP A 121 -12.91 -5.99 9.64
N LEU A 122 -12.00 -6.95 9.88
CA LEU A 122 -10.59 -6.63 9.99
C LEU A 122 -10.02 -6.04 8.69
N LEU A 123 -10.38 -6.59 7.53
CA LEU A 123 -9.99 -6.06 6.23
C LEU A 123 -10.54 -4.65 5.97
N ASP A 124 -11.80 -4.37 6.33
CA ASP A 124 -12.37 -3.02 6.23
C ASP A 124 -11.57 -1.98 7.02
N ARG A 125 -11.13 -2.34 8.23
CA ARG A 125 -10.42 -1.41 9.13
C ARG A 125 -8.96 -1.25 8.70
N LEU A 126 -8.33 -2.36 8.31
CA LEU A 126 -6.99 -2.33 7.74
C LEU A 126 -6.92 -1.53 6.43
N ALA A 127 -7.99 -1.49 5.63
CA ALA A 127 -8.04 -0.69 4.41
C ALA A 127 -7.82 0.81 4.69
N ILE A 128 -8.36 1.33 5.81
CA ILE A 128 -8.14 2.71 6.24
C ILE A 128 -6.65 2.94 6.55
N ALA A 129 -6.06 2.10 7.41
CA ALA A 129 -4.65 2.20 7.77
C ALA A 129 -3.71 2.01 6.56
N THR A 130 -4.09 1.15 5.62
CA THR A 130 -3.33 0.87 4.39
C THR A 130 -3.27 2.08 3.47
N ALA A 131 -4.32 2.90 3.38
CA ALA A 131 -4.27 4.16 2.61
C ALA A 131 -3.21 5.12 3.18
N LEU A 132 -3.16 5.27 4.51
CA LEU A 132 -2.14 6.08 5.17
C LEU A 132 -0.73 5.48 4.98
N PHE A 133 -0.63 4.16 5.08
CA PHE A 133 0.63 3.45 4.82
C PHE A 133 1.14 3.72 3.40
N GLY A 134 0.25 3.70 2.40
CA GLY A 134 0.57 4.02 1.00
C GLY A 134 1.14 5.43 0.82
N PHE A 135 0.66 6.43 1.57
CA PHE A 135 1.23 7.78 1.56
C PHE A 135 2.72 7.77 1.97
N PHE A 136 3.05 7.15 3.10
CA PHE A 136 4.42 7.08 3.58
C PHE A 136 5.36 6.32 2.63
N VAL A 137 4.88 5.21 2.05
CA VAL A 137 5.63 4.45 1.04
C VAL A 137 5.97 5.33 -0.16
N ARG A 138 5.00 6.10 -0.66
CA ARG A 138 5.19 6.99 -1.81
C ARG A 138 6.14 8.15 -1.52
N PHE A 139 6.09 8.70 -0.31
CA PHE A 139 7.11 9.64 0.16
C PHE A 139 8.49 8.97 0.25
N GLY A 140 8.56 7.71 0.68
CA GLY A 140 9.80 6.93 0.65
C GLY A 140 10.37 6.83 -0.76
N ASN A 141 9.54 6.50 -1.75
CA ASN A 141 9.96 6.46 -3.15
C ASN A 141 10.47 7.82 -3.65
N PHE A 142 9.89 8.93 -3.17
CA PHE A 142 10.38 10.28 -3.48
C PHE A 142 11.81 10.50 -2.94
N PHE A 143 12.07 10.16 -1.67
CA PHE A 143 13.42 10.21 -1.11
C PHE A 143 14.41 9.24 -1.75
N ASN A 144 13.94 8.16 -2.37
CA ASN A 144 14.80 7.25 -3.12
C ASN A 144 14.98 7.63 -4.59
N SER A 145 14.23 8.61 -5.12
CA SER A 145 14.15 8.91 -6.55
C SER A 145 13.68 7.71 -7.39
N GLU A 146 12.67 6.99 -6.91
CA GLU A 146 12.10 5.80 -7.56
C GLU A 146 10.67 6.06 -8.07
N ILE A 147 10.21 5.24 -9.03
CA ILE A 147 8.83 5.32 -9.56
C ILE A 147 8.57 6.68 -10.23
N LEU A 148 9.50 7.06 -11.10
CA LEU A 148 9.49 8.36 -11.77
C LEU A 148 8.36 8.48 -12.78
N GLY A 149 7.90 9.72 -12.96
CA GLY A 149 7.00 10.06 -14.05
C GLY A 149 7.71 10.26 -15.39
N THR A 150 6.92 10.35 -16.45
CA THR A 150 7.40 10.74 -17.78
C THR A 150 7.96 12.17 -17.77
N PRO A 151 8.84 12.51 -18.73
CA PRO A 151 9.36 13.88 -18.88
C PRO A 151 8.23 14.91 -18.99
N SER A 152 8.44 16.08 -18.38
CA SER A 152 7.42 17.12 -18.30
C SER A 152 8.04 18.51 -18.26
N ASN A 153 7.36 19.48 -18.87
CA ASN A 153 7.74 20.89 -18.85
C ASN A 153 6.84 21.73 -17.91
N LEU A 154 6.04 21.06 -17.06
CA LEU A 154 5.17 21.74 -16.11
C LEU A 154 6.00 22.45 -15.02
N PRO A 155 5.52 23.57 -14.47
CA PRO A 155 6.32 24.38 -13.54
C PRO A 155 6.65 23.67 -12.21
N TRP A 156 5.93 22.61 -11.86
CA TRP A 156 6.19 21.77 -10.68
C TRP A 156 6.87 20.43 -11.02
N ALA A 157 7.34 20.24 -12.26
CA ALA A 157 8.17 19.09 -12.58
C ALA A 157 9.47 19.12 -11.76
N VAL A 158 9.95 17.93 -11.40
CA VAL A 158 11.11 17.74 -10.53
C VAL A 158 12.23 17.07 -11.31
N VAL A 159 13.44 17.60 -11.17
CA VAL A 159 14.67 16.98 -11.68
C VAL A 159 15.23 16.09 -10.57
N PHE A 160 15.30 14.78 -10.79
CA PHE A 160 15.84 13.83 -9.83
C PHE A 160 17.33 13.60 -10.15
N GLU A 161 18.21 14.46 -9.64
CA GLU A 161 19.63 14.55 -10.04
C GLU A 161 20.39 13.22 -9.93
N ARG A 162 20.03 12.40 -8.95
CA ARG A 162 20.62 11.06 -8.76
C ARG A 162 20.24 10.04 -9.84
N VAL A 163 19.33 10.39 -10.75
CA VAL A 163 18.90 9.57 -11.88
C VAL A 163 19.33 10.22 -13.19
N ASP A 164 18.82 11.41 -13.47
CA ASP A 164 19.18 12.21 -14.65
C ASP A 164 18.82 13.70 -14.44
N LEU A 165 19.16 14.53 -15.42
CA LEU A 165 18.83 15.96 -15.42
C LEU A 165 17.49 16.26 -16.15
N VAL A 166 16.64 15.25 -16.36
CA VAL A 166 15.37 15.42 -17.07
C VAL A 166 14.27 15.79 -16.08
N PRO A 167 13.57 16.93 -16.27
CA PRO A 167 12.42 17.27 -15.44
C PRO A 167 11.26 16.30 -15.71
N ARG A 168 10.69 15.74 -14.65
CA ARG A 168 9.67 14.70 -14.71
C ARG A 168 8.47 15.01 -13.82
N HIS A 169 7.33 14.41 -14.12
CA HIS A 169 6.22 14.40 -13.18
C HIS A 169 6.65 13.70 -11.87
N PRO A 170 6.54 14.33 -10.68
CA PRO A 170 6.74 13.65 -9.40
C PRO A 170 5.53 12.77 -9.04
N VAL A 171 5.27 11.74 -9.85
CA VAL A 171 4.09 10.86 -9.73
C VAL A 171 3.94 10.23 -8.35
N MET A 172 5.05 9.91 -7.69
CA MET A 172 5.04 9.43 -6.31
C MET A 172 4.36 10.42 -5.35
N LEU A 173 4.52 11.73 -5.53
CA LEU A 173 3.82 12.72 -4.72
C LEU A 173 2.32 12.77 -5.08
N TYR A 174 1.96 12.65 -6.36
CA TYR A 174 0.55 12.60 -6.78
C TYR A 174 -0.18 11.40 -6.17
N GLU A 175 0.44 10.21 -6.23
CA GLU A 175 -0.06 9.00 -5.57
C GLU A 175 -0.12 9.19 -4.06
N GLY A 176 0.97 9.66 -3.44
CA GLY A 176 1.05 9.86 -2.00
C GLY A 176 -0.07 10.75 -1.47
N PHE A 177 -0.21 11.96 -2.01
CA PHE A 177 -1.26 12.89 -1.57
C PHE A 177 -2.67 12.38 -1.86
N SER A 178 -2.85 11.65 -2.96
CA SER A 178 -4.13 10.98 -3.25
C SER A 178 -4.45 9.91 -2.22
N TYR A 179 -3.48 9.09 -1.80
CA TYR A 179 -3.66 8.09 -0.76
C TYR A 179 -3.91 8.70 0.62
N LEU A 180 -3.27 9.83 0.92
CA LEU A 180 -3.55 10.60 2.14
C LEU A 180 -4.97 11.18 2.14
N ALA A 181 -5.43 11.73 1.01
CA ALA A 181 -6.80 12.21 0.87
C ALA A 181 -7.82 11.05 1.02
N ILE A 182 -7.53 9.89 0.43
CA ILE A 182 -8.35 8.68 0.58
C ILE A 182 -8.37 8.21 2.03
N PHE A 183 -7.24 8.24 2.75
CA PHE A 183 -7.20 7.94 4.18
C PHE A 183 -8.15 8.85 4.96
N PHE A 184 -8.05 10.17 4.79
CA PHE A 184 -8.94 11.10 5.49
C PHE A 184 -10.40 10.91 5.12
N LEU A 185 -10.70 10.63 3.85
CA LEU A 185 -12.06 10.32 3.41
C LEU A 185 -12.60 9.05 4.08
N LEU A 186 -11.88 7.94 4.00
CA LEU A 186 -12.30 6.67 4.58
C LEU A 186 -12.42 6.75 6.11
N PHE A 187 -11.46 7.41 6.77
CA PHE A 187 -11.51 7.63 8.21
C PHE A 187 -12.67 8.54 8.62
N ALA A 188 -12.96 9.60 7.85
CA ALA A 188 -14.12 10.46 8.09
C ALA A 188 -15.44 9.70 7.89
N LEU A 189 -15.57 8.92 6.81
CA LEU A 189 -16.73 8.07 6.57
C LEU A 189 -16.92 7.08 7.70
N TYR A 190 -15.86 6.41 8.14
CA TYR A 190 -15.86 5.52 9.29
C TYR A 190 -16.30 6.20 10.59
N ARG A 191 -15.76 7.40 10.88
CA ARG A 191 -16.02 8.10 12.16
C ARG A 191 -17.40 8.74 12.21
N LYS A 192 -17.87 9.30 11.09
CA LYS A 192 -19.05 10.18 11.01
C LYS A 192 -20.30 9.51 10.46
N THR A 193 -20.20 8.29 9.94
CA THR A 193 -21.35 7.55 9.39
C THR A 193 -21.40 6.13 9.96
N ASP A 194 -22.42 5.38 9.57
CA ASP A 194 -22.63 3.98 9.92
C ASP A 194 -22.00 3.00 8.91
N ILE A 195 -21.24 3.50 7.92
CA ILE A 195 -20.61 2.68 6.87
C ILE A 195 -19.81 1.50 7.42
N GLY A 196 -19.16 1.68 8.59
CA GLY A 196 -18.37 0.65 9.23
C GLY A 196 -19.18 -0.58 9.68
N LYS A 197 -20.50 -0.46 9.84
CA LYS A 197 -21.37 -1.61 10.18
C LYS A 197 -21.50 -2.61 9.03
N TYR A 198 -21.28 -2.15 7.80
CA TYR A 198 -21.53 -2.93 6.58
C TYR A 198 -20.24 -3.56 6.06
N LYS A 199 -20.12 -4.87 6.29
CA LYS A 199 -18.92 -5.65 5.96
C LYS A 199 -18.52 -5.52 4.49
N GLY A 200 -17.25 -5.18 4.27
CA GLY A 200 -16.61 -5.03 2.98
C GLY A 200 -16.78 -3.64 2.36
N LEU A 201 -17.61 -2.76 2.92
CA LEU A 201 -17.93 -1.49 2.28
C LEU A 201 -16.75 -0.51 2.30
N LEU A 202 -16.00 -0.46 3.41
CA LEU A 202 -14.79 0.36 3.52
C LEU A 202 -13.65 -0.20 2.66
N LEU A 203 -13.47 -1.52 2.66
CA LEU A 203 -12.54 -2.20 1.77
C LEU A 203 -12.88 -1.92 0.30
N GLY A 204 -14.16 -1.98 -0.05
CA GLY A 204 -14.66 -1.71 -1.40
C GLY A 204 -14.30 -0.30 -1.87
N TRP A 205 -14.59 0.70 -1.05
CA TRP A 205 -14.21 2.09 -1.35
C TRP A 205 -12.70 2.27 -1.44
N PHE A 206 -11.93 1.67 -0.53
CA PHE A 206 -10.47 1.69 -0.60
C PHE A 206 -9.96 1.14 -1.94
N LEU A 207 -10.41 -0.06 -2.34
CA LEU A 207 -9.98 -0.70 -3.57
C LEU A 207 -10.33 0.14 -4.80
N VAL A 208 -11.57 0.64 -4.89
CA VAL A 208 -11.99 1.50 -6.00
C VAL A 208 -11.11 2.76 -6.06
N LEU A 209 -11.03 3.50 -4.96
CA LEU A 209 -10.36 4.80 -4.96
C LEU A 209 -8.85 4.69 -5.21
N VAL A 210 -8.16 3.80 -4.49
CA VAL A 210 -6.70 3.63 -4.62
C VAL A 210 -6.34 3.08 -6.00
N MET A 211 -7.08 2.08 -6.49
CA MET A 211 -6.75 1.44 -7.77
C MET A 211 -7.15 2.29 -8.96
N THR A 212 -8.18 3.13 -8.85
CA THR A 212 -8.47 4.15 -9.87
C THR A 212 -7.38 5.20 -9.93
N VAL A 213 -6.92 5.73 -8.78
CA VAL A 213 -5.77 6.66 -8.75
C VAL A 213 -4.54 6.02 -9.38
N ARG A 214 -4.24 4.78 -9.01
CA ARG A 214 -3.14 4.01 -9.58
C ARG A 214 -3.29 3.89 -11.11
N PHE A 215 -4.45 3.44 -11.59
CA PHE A 215 -4.73 3.26 -13.02
C PHE A 215 -4.52 4.55 -13.83
N LEU A 216 -5.02 5.68 -13.32
CA LEU A 216 -4.91 6.99 -13.98
C LEU A 216 -3.48 7.53 -13.98
N LEU A 217 -2.77 7.43 -12.86
CA LEU A 217 -1.39 7.94 -12.75
C LEU A 217 -0.37 7.07 -13.49
N GLU A 218 -0.70 5.81 -13.76
CA GLU A 218 0.17 4.90 -14.52
C GLU A 218 0.40 5.36 -15.97
N PHE A 219 -0.51 6.16 -16.56
CA PHE A 219 -0.31 6.75 -17.90
C PHE A 219 0.85 7.75 -17.97
N ILE A 220 1.26 8.30 -16.82
CA ILE A 220 2.33 9.30 -16.72
C ILE A 220 3.54 8.76 -15.96
N LYS A 221 3.66 7.44 -15.81
CA LYS A 221 4.84 6.77 -15.23
C LYS A 221 5.78 6.28 -16.31
N VAL A 222 7.07 6.27 -15.99
CA VAL A 222 8.06 5.52 -16.77
C VAL A 222 7.81 4.03 -16.54
N HIS A 223 7.88 3.23 -17.61
CA HIS A 223 7.76 1.79 -17.52
C HIS A 223 8.89 1.23 -16.62
N GLN A 224 8.51 0.50 -15.58
CA GLN A 224 9.44 0.00 -14.56
C GLN A 224 10.07 -1.35 -14.91
N ALA A 225 9.52 -2.05 -15.91
CA ALA A 225 9.98 -3.36 -16.32
C ALA A 225 10.01 -3.45 -17.84
N ASP A 226 11.02 -4.13 -18.38
CA ASP A 226 11.20 -4.44 -19.81
C ASP A 226 10.16 -5.44 -20.36
N TYR A 227 9.06 -5.67 -19.64
CA TYR A 227 7.92 -6.42 -20.17
C TYR A 227 7.18 -5.52 -21.16
N SER A 228 7.75 -5.36 -22.35
CA SER A 228 7.09 -4.83 -23.53
C SER A 228 5.98 -5.79 -23.93
N THR A 229 4.81 -5.64 -23.34
CA THR A 229 3.60 -6.20 -23.93
C THR A 229 3.12 -5.21 -24.98
N ASP A 230 2.87 -5.66 -26.22
CA ASP A 230 2.23 -4.88 -27.30
C ASP A 230 0.76 -4.47 -26.98
N ILE A 231 0.41 -4.44 -25.69
CA ILE A 231 -0.90 -4.10 -25.17
C ILE A 231 -0.90 -2.61 -24.85
N VAL A 232 -1.96 -1.91 -25.26
CA VAL A 232 -2.19 -0.47 -25.03
C VAL A 232 -2.15 -0.09 -23.54
N LEU A 233 -2.41 -1.06 -22.65
CA LEU A 233 -2.38 -0.89 -21.20
C LEU A 233 -1.12 -1.53 -20.62
N ASN A 234 -0.45 -0.80 -19.72
CA ASN A 234 0.71 -1.32 -19.02
C ASN A 234 0.32 -2.29 -17.89
N THR A 235 1.30 -3.01 -17.34
CA THR A 235 1.10 -3.99 -16.28
C THR A 235 0.40 -3.41 -15.05
N GLY A 236 0.73 -2.18 -14.66
CA GLY A 236 0.11 -1.51 -13.52
C GLY A 236 -1.39 -1.26 -13.70
N GLN A 237 -1.82 -0.93 -14.91
CA GLN A 237 -3.22 -0.74 -15.28
C GLN A 237 -3.98 -2.07 -15.31
N LEU A 238 -3.42 -3.08 -15.98
CA LEU A 238 -4.01 -4.42 -16.05
C LEU A 238 -4.24 -5.02 -14.67
N LEU A 239 -3.28 -4.85 -13.76
CA LEU A 239 -3.41 -5.29 -12.37
C LEU A 239 -4.43 -4.47 -11.59
N SER A 240 -4.67 -3.21 -11.92
CA SER A 240 -5.62 -2.35 -11.20
C SER A 240 -7.08 -2.73 -11.49
N ILE A 241 -7.40 -3.12 -12.73
CA ILE A 241 -8.76 -3.47 -13.17
C ILE A 241 -9.44 -4.53 -12.27
N PRO A 242 -8.86 -5.72 -12.01
CA PRO A 242 -9.52 -6.73 -11.19
C PRO A 242 -9.79 -6.24 -9.77
N PHE A 243 -8.89 -5.45 -9.17
CA PHE A 243 -9.12 -4.87 -7.84
C PHE A 243 -10.23 -3.82 -7.85
N ILE A 244 -10.33 -2.99 -8.89
CA ILE A 244 -11.44 -2.05 -9.06
C ILE A 244 -12.77 -2.81 -9.12
N LEU A 245 -12.85 -3.88 -9.92
CA LEU A 245 -14.07 -4.69 -10.06
C LEU A 245 -14.48 -5.35 -8.73
N VAL A 246 -13.52 -5.93 -8.00
CA VAL A 246 -13.76 -6.47 -6.65
C VAL A 246 -14.23 -5.36 -5.70
N GLY A 247 -13.63 -4.18 -5.78
CA GLY A 247 -14.03 -3.01 -5.00
C GLY A 247 -15.49 -2.60 -5.28
N ILE A 248 -15.87 -2.47 -6.55
CA ILE A 248 -17.23 -2.15 -6.98
C ILE A 248 -18.23 -3.18 -6.45
N TYR A 249 -17.90 -4.48 -6.55
CA TYR A 249 -18.73 -5.55 -6.00
C TYR A 249 -19.01 -5.34 -4.49
N PHE A 250 -17.97 -5.06 -3.71
CA PHE A 250 -18.11 -4.82 -2.27
C PHE A 250 -18.89 -3.54 -1.96
N VAL A 251 -18.68 -2.46 -2.73
CA VAL A 251 -19.44 -1.20 -2.56
C VAL A 251 -20.93 -1.44 -2.82
N ILE A 252 -21.30 -2.08 -3.93
CA ILE A 252 -22.70 -2.36 -4.28
C ILE A 252 -23.34 -3.25 -3.20
N LYS A 253 -22.64 -4.32 -2.78
CA LYS A 253 -23.15 -5.24 -1.76
C LYS A 253 -23.36 -4.54 -0.42
N GLY A 254 -22.37 -3.79 0.05
CA GLY A 254 -22.43 -3.07 1.33
C GLY A 254 -23.48 -1.96 1.32
N GLN A 255 -23.55 -1.18 0.24
CA GLN A 255 -24.52 -0.08 0.11
C GLN A 255 -25.96 -0.59 0.03
N ARG A 256 -26.22 -1.71 -0.64
CA ARG A 256 -27.55 -2.34 -0.65
C ARG A 256 -27.98 -2.78 0.74
N ALA A 257 -27.10 -3.42 1.50
CA ALA A 257 -27.39 -3.82 2.88
C ALA A 257 -27.72 -2.59 3.75
N ARG A 258 -26.96 -1.50 3.59
CA ARG A 258 -27.20 -0.23 4.28
C ARG A 258 -28.54 0.40 3.94
N SER A 259 -28.88 0.49 2.67
CA SER A 259 -30.16 1.06 2.25
C SER A 259 -31.36 0.25 2.78
N LEU A 260 -31.26 -1.08 2.79
CA LEU A 260 -32.31 -1.96 3.34
C LEU A 260 -32.50 -1.77 4.85
N ASP A 261 -31.42 -1.62 5.60
CA ASP A 261 -31.49 -1.38 7.04
C ASP A 261 -32.10 0.00 7.36
N HIS A 262 -31.79 1.05 6.59
CA HIS A 262 -32.42 2.35 6.77
C HIS A 262 -33.92 2.30 6.44
N ALA A 263 -34.31 1.62 5.36
CA ALA A 263 -35.72 1.50 4.97
C ALA A 263 -36.59 0.71 5.98
N LYS A 264 -35.98 -0.19 6.76
CA LYS A 264 -36.68 -0.91 7.84
C LYS A 264 -36.85 -0.07 9.11
N ASN A 265 -36.06 0.98 9.27
CA ASN A 265 -36.01 1.82 10.47
C ASN A 265 -36.61 3.22 10.24
N SER A 266 -37.18 3.48 9.05
CA SER A 266 -37.94 4.67 8.66
C SER A 266 -39.43 4.38 8.66
#